data_AF-A0A947QEC6-F1
#
_entry.id   AF-A0A947QEC6-F1
#
_cell.length_a   1.000
_cell.length_b   1.000
_cell.length_c   1.000
_cell.angle_alpha   90.00
_cell.angle_beta   90.00
_cell.angle_gamma   90.00
#
_symmetry.space_group_name_H-M   'P 1'
#
loop_
_entity.id
_entity.type
_entity.pdbx_description
1 polymer ?
#
loop_
_entity_poly.entity_id
_entity_poly.type
_entity_poly.pdbx_seq_one_letter_code
_entity_poly.pdbx_strand_id
1 'polypeptide(L)'
;MNALVLARYDFRLLWRHGFAVAYLVVAVLYAAILSVLPRDWADAVLPALAWSDPAFFCFFFAGASVCLDLSQGTFRALFASPLRPAIYMVIKAGNLGVLSFAMAVLVSASSRGGDFRLWPLAAA
;
A
#
# COMPACT_ATOMS: atom_id res chain seq x y z
N MET A 1 -4.90 21.80 13.01
CA MET A 1 -4.07 20.59 12.76
C MET A 1 -3.48 20.68 11.37
N ASN A 2 -2.18 20.52 11.21
CA ASN A 2 -1.53 20.57 9.90
C ASN A 2 -1.68 19.22 9.18
N ALA A 3 -1.85 19.24 7.85
CA ALA A 3 -2.00 18.03 7.03
C ALA A 3 -0.84 17.03 7.22
N LEU A 4 0.39 17.52 7.37
CA LEU A 4 1.59 16.71 7.64
C LEU A 4 1.50 15.94 8.96
N VAL A 5 0.91 16.56 9.99
CA VAL A 5 0.75 15.93 11.30
C VAL A 5 -0.25 14.79 11.21
N LEU A 6 -1.36 15.00 10.48
CA LEU A 6 -2.35 13.97 10.20
C LEU A 6 -1.73 12.79 9.43
N ALA A 7 -0.93 13.06 8.39
CA ALA A 7 -0.26 12.02 7.61
C ALA A 7 0.68 11.16 8.46
N ARG A 8 1.47 11.78 9.34
CA ARG A 8 2.36 11.05 10.26
C ARG A 8 1.60 10.19 11.26
N TYR A 9 0.50 10.70 11.82
CA TYR A 9 -0.30 9.93 12.78
C TYR A 9 -1.02 8.76 12.10
N ASP A 10 -1.60 8.99 10.92
CA ASP A 10 -2.25 7.93 10.14
C ASP A 10 -1.24 6.84 9.76
N PHE A 11 -0.04 7.21 9.30
CA PHE A 11 1.01 6.22 9.00
C PHE A 11 1.42 5.39 10.23
N ARG A 12 1.53 6.03 11.40
CA ARG A 12 1.81 5.33 12.67
C ARG A 12 0.67 4.38 13.06
N LEU A 13 -0.58 4.76 12.77
CA LEU A 13 -1.75 3.92 13.01
C LEU A 13 -1.73 2.69 12.10
N LEU A 14 -1.46 2.87 10.80
CA LEU A 14 -1.31 1.77 9.85
C LEU A 14 -0.25 0.75 10.31
N TRP A 15 0.89 1.24 10.80
CA TRP A 15 1.96 0.38 11.32
C TRP A 15 1.55 -0.38 12.58
N ARG A 16 0.91 0.31 13.52
CA ARG A 16 0.51 -0.28 14.81
C ARG A 16 -0.61 -1.30 14.68
N HIS A 17 -1.52 -1.09 13.73
CA HIS A 17 -2.68 -1.95 13.51
C HIS A 17 -2.45 -3.08 12.52
N GLY A 18 -1.20 -3.28 12.08
CA GLY A 18 -0.81 -4.46 11.32
C GLY A 18 -1.06 -4.39 9.82
N PHE A 19 -1.37 -3.22 9.24
CA PHE A 19 -1.47 -3.10 7.77
C PHE A 19 -0.13 -3.42 7.10
N ALA A 20 0.98 -2.95 7.69
CA ALA A 20 2.31 -3.27 7.18
C ALA A 20 2.59 -4.78 7.18
N VAL A 21 2.15 -5.49 8.22
CA VAL A 21 2.25 -6.94 8.32
C VAL A 21 1.37 -7.62 7.28
N ALA A 22 0.12 -7.14 7.10
CA ALA A 22 -0.78 -7.67 6.10
C ALA A 22 -0.22 -7.52 4.68
N TYR A 23 0.32 -6.34 4.33
CA TYR A 23 1.00 -6.11 3.05
C TYR A 23 2.23 -7.02 2.87
N LEU A 24 3.00 -7.26 3.92
CA LEU A 24 4.13 -8.18 3.89
C LEU A 24 3.67 -9.62 3.62
N VAL A 25 2.56 -10.05 4.21
CA VAL A 25 1.97 -11.38 3.93
C VAL A 25 1.56 -11.49 2.46
N VAL A 26 0.89 -10.47 1.90
CA VAL A 26 0.52 -10.47 0.47
C VAL A 26 1.77 -10.47 -0.41
N ALA A 27 2.81 -9.71 -0.05
CA ALA A 27 4.07 -9.68 -0.77
C ALA A 27 4.75 -11.06 -0.80
N VAL A 28 4.82 -11.75 0.34
CA VAL A 28 5.38 -13.10 0.44
C VAL A 28 4.55 -14.09 -0.38
N LEU A 29 3.22 -13.99 -0.33
CA LEU A 29 2.33 -14.83 -1.14
C LEU A 29 2.60 -14.64 -2.63
N TYR A 30 2.73 -13.39 -3.08
CA TYR A 30 3.01 -13.07 -4.49
C TYR A 30 4.39 -13.59 -4.92
N ALA A 31 5.41 -13.40 -4.09
CA ALA A 31 6.74 -13.94 -4.32
C ALA A 31 6.74 -15.48 -4.41
N ALA A 32 5.94 -16.15 -3.56
CA ALA A 32 5.79 -17.61 -3.60
C ALA A 32 5.05 -18.10 -4.87
N ILE A 33 4.05 -17.36 -5.35
CA ILE A 33 3.38 -17.67 -6.62
C ILE A 33 4.37 -17.54 -7.79
N LEU A 34 5.17 -16.48 -7.80
CA LEU A 34 6.19 -16.24 -8.84
C LEU A 34 7.32 -17.27 -8.80
N SER A 35 7.69 -17.80 -7.63
CA SER A 35 8.77 -18.79 -7.52
C SER A 35 8.40 -20.19 -8.01
N VAL A 36 7.10 -20.53 -8.03
CA VAL A 36 6.58 -21.80 -8.55
C VAL A 36 6.42 -21.77 -10.07
N LEU A 37 6.27 -20.58 -10.66
CA LEU A 37 6.04 -20.42 -12.10
C LEU A 37 7.35 -20.52 -12.91
N PRO A 38 7.31 -21.12 -14.13
CA PRO A 38 8.40 -21.00 -15.08
C PRO A 38 8.70 -19.53 -15.41
N ARG A 39 9.98 -19.18 -15.60
CA ARG A 39 10.43 -17.78 -15.80
C ARG A 39 9.67 -17.04 -16.90
N ASP A 40 9.38 -17.71 -18.02
CA ASP A 40 8.66 -17.13 -19.15
C ASP A 40 7.22 -16.71 -18.79
N TRP A 41 6.58 -17.42 -17.86
CA TRP A 41 5.23 -17.11 -17.39
C TRP A 41 5.28 -16.08 -16.25
N ALA A 42 6.31 -16.13 -15.41
CA ALA A 42 6.49 -15.20 -14.30
C ALA A 42 6.59 -13.74 -14.79
N ASP A 43 7.31 -13.48 -15.89
CA ASP A 43 7.43 -12.13 -16.45
C ASP A 43 6.11 -11.58 -16.99
N ALA A 44 5.23 -12.45 -17.52
CA ALA A 44 3.90 -12.06 -17.99
C ALA A 44 2.92 -11.84 -16.82
N VAL A 45 3.04 -12.62 -15.75
CA VAL A 45 2.15 -12.58 -14.58
C VAL A 45 2.50 -11.46 -13.61
N LEU A 46 3.79 -11.11 -13.47
CA LEU A 46 4.27 -10.07 -12.57
C LEU A 46 3.49 -8.74 -12.68
N PRO A 47 3.31 -8.11 -13.86
CA PRO A 47 2.55 -6.86 -13.96
C PRO A 47 1.07 -7.03 -13.59
N ALA A 48 0.46 -8.17 -13.88
CA ALA A 48 -0.92 -8.45 -13.48
C ALA A 48 -1.05 -8.59 -11.95
N LEU A 49 -0.06 -9.22 -11.31
CA LEU A 49 0.02 -9.34 -9.85
C LEU A 49 0.31 -7.99 -9.18
N ALA A 50 1.21 -7.18 -9.75
CA ALA A 50 1.49 -5.84 -9.25
C ALA A 50 0.27 -4.92 -9.36
N TRP A 51 -0.54 -5.06 -10.42
CA TRP A 51 -1.78 -4.30 -10.60
C TRP A 51 -2.92 -4.75 -9.67
N SER A 52 -2.96 -6.03 -9.32
CA SER A 52 -4.03 -6.57 -8.46
C SER A 52 -3.96 -6.02 -7.04
N ASP A 53 -2.79 -5.60 -6.56
CA ASP A 53 -2.64 -5.00 -5.23
C ASP A 53 -3.37 -3.64 -5.11
N PRO A 54 -3.08 -2.60 -5.92
CA PRO A 54 -3.85 -1.35 -5.92
C PRO A 54 -5.34 -1.54 -6.22
N ALA A 55 -5.69 -2.51 -7.07
CA ALA A 55 -7.07 -2.72 -7.50
C ALA A 55 -7.93 -3.42 -6.44
N PHE A 56 -7.38 -4.42 -5.75
CA PHE A 56 -8.13 -5.26 -4.82
C PHE A 56 -7.72 -5.03 -3.37
N PHE A 57 -6.46 -5.32 -3.02
CA PHE A 57 -6.00 -5.26 -1.63
C PHE A 57 -6.01 -3.85 -1.07
N CYS A 58 -5.54 -2.87 -1.84
CA CYS A 58 -5.56 -1.47 -1.45
C CYS A 58 -6.99 -0.94 -1.24
N PHE A 59 -7.96 -1.39 -2.05
CA PHE A 59 -9.37 -1.05 -1.86
C PHE A 59 -9.92 -1.60 -0.53
N PHE A 60 -9.64 -2.87 -0.21
CA PHE A 60 -10.04 -3.47 1.06
C PHE A 60 -9.37 -2.78 2.25
N PHE A 61 -8.08 -2.46 2.14
CA PHE A 61 -7.35 -1.76 3.21
C PHE A 61 -7.81 -0.31 3.38
N ALA A 62 -8.20 0.36 2.29
CA ALA A 62 -8.84 1.66 2.38
C ALA A 62 -10.13 1.59 3.21
N GLY A 63 -11.02 0.64 2.91
CA GLY A 63 -12.23 0.41 3.71
C GLY A 63 -11.93 0.05 5.17
N ALA A 64 -11.01 -0.88 5.40
CA ALA A 64 -10.60 -1.31 6.74
C ALA A 64 -10.01 -0.15 7.56
N SER A 65 -9.18 0.70 6.95
CA SER A 65 -8.58 1.85 7.62
C SER A 65 -9.63 2.89 8.06
N VAL A 66 -10.69 3.08 7.28
CA VAL A 66 -11.82 3.94 7.66
C VAL A 66 -12.65 3.30 8.79
N CYS A 67 -12.91 1.99 8.73
CA CYS A 67 -13.59 1.27 9.82
C CYS A 67 -12.79 1.33 11.13
N LEU A 68 -11.46 1.32 11.06
CA LEU A 68 -10.60 1.49 12.23
C LEU A 68 -10.74 2.90 12.83
N ASP A 69 -10.73 3.94 12.00
CA ASP A 69 -10.95 5.32 12.47
C ASP A 69 -12.34 5.52 13.08
N LEU A 70 -13.35 4.80 12.57
CA LEU A 70 -14.68 4.75 13.15
C LEU A 70 -14.66 4.07 14.53
N SER A 71 -14.00 2.91 14.66
CA SER A 71 -13.91 2.17 15.92
C SER A 71 -13.12 2.89 17.02
N GLN A 72 -12.11 3.69 16.64
CA GLN A 72 -11.26 4.45 17.55
C GLN A 72 -11.87 5.80 17.94
N GLY A 73 -13.00 6.20 17.34
CA GLY A 73 -13.63 7.49 17.56
C GLY A 73 -12.89 8.68 16.91
N THR A 74 -11.74 8.45 16.26
CA THR A 74 -10.94 9.46 15.56
C THR A 74 -11.72 10.12 14.42
N PHE A 75 -12.63 9.38 13.79
CA PHE A 75 -13.49 9.91 12.72
C PHE A 75 -14.38 11.06 13.22
N ARG A 76 -14.90 10.99 14.46
CA ARG A 76 -15.72 12.07 15.05
C ARG A 76 -14.88 13.30 15.37
N ALA A 77 -13.62 13.13 15.75
CA ALA A 77 -12.70 14.24 15.99
C ALA A 77 -12.41 15.04 14.71
N LEU A 78 -12.53 14.43 13.53
CA LEU A 78 -12.37 15.12 12.24
C LEU A 78 -13.42 16.23 12.07
N PHE A 79 -14.68 15.99 12.48
CA PHE A 79 -15.78 16.95 12.40
C PHE A 79 -15.71 18.09 13.43
N ALA A 80 -14.97 17.88 14.53
CA ALA A 80 -14.70 18.93 15.52
C ALA A 80 -13.50 19.82 15.13
N SER A 81 -12.73 19.40 14.13
CA SER A 81 -11.54 20.10 13.66
C SER A 81 -11.83 20.89 12.38
N PRO A 82 -11.11 22.00 12.10
CA PRO A 82 -11.29 22.78 10.87
C PRO A 82 -10.71 22.09 9.61
N LEU A 83 -10.52 20.76 9.62
CA LEU A 83 -9.98 20.04 8.48
C LEU A 83 -11.04 19.75 7.41
N ARG A 84 -10.66 19.94 6.16
CA ARG A 84 -11.47 19.52 5.01
C ARG A 84 -11.48 17.98 4.92
N PRO A 85 -12.64 17.32 4.74
CA PRO A 85 -12.73 15.88 4.53
C PRO A 85 -11.91 15.37 3.33
N ALA A 86 -11.76 16.20 2.29
CA ALA A 86 -10.92 15.87 1.13
C ALA A 86 -9.45 15.66 1.49
N ILE A 87 -8.90 16.45 2.44
CA ILE A 87 -7.50 16.32 2.88
C ILE A 87 -7.30 14.98 3.59
N TYR A 88 -8.28 14.54 4.39
CA TYR A 88 -8.27 13.24 5.04
C TYR A 88 -8.25 12.09 4.02
N MET A 89 -9.11 12.14 3.00
CA MET A 89 -9.14 11.11 1.95
C MET A 89 -7.81 11.03 1.18
N VAL A 90 -7.24 12.19 0.81
CA VAL A 90 -5.96 12.24 0.09
C VAL A 90 -4.81 11.69 0.93
N ILE A 91 -4.75 12.03 2.22
CA ILE A 91 -3.71 11.51 3.11
C ILE A 91 -3.81 9.99 3.26
N LYS A 92 -5.03 9.48 3.46
CA LYS A 92 -5.26 8.05 3.65
C LYS A 92 -4.94 7.26 2.38
N ALA A 93 -5.39 7.75 1.22
CA ALA A 93 -5.03 7.19 -0.08
C ALA A 93 -3.50 7.26 -0.32
N GLY A 94 -2.85 8.35 0.05
CA GLY A 94 -1.40 8.52 -0.07
C GLY A 94 -0.63 7.52 0.80
N ASN A 95 -0.99 7.38 2.07
CA ASN A 95 -0.32 6.46 3.00
C ASN A 95 -0.50 4.99 2.59
N LEU A 96 -1.70 4.60 2.17
CA LEU A 96 -1.95 3.26 1.63
C LEU A 96 -1.23 3.03 0.30
N GLY A 97 -1.20 4.05 -0.57
CA GLY A 97 -0.46 4.03 -1.83
C GLY A 97 1.04 3.83 -1.63
N VAL A 98 1.64 4.46 -0.61
CA VAL A 98 3.06 4.22 -0.24
C VAL A 98 3.28 2.77 0.17
N LEU A 99 2.37 2.18 0.93
CA LEU A 99 2.46 0.78 1.38
C LEU A 99 2.32 -0.20 0.20
N SER A 100 1.36 0.07 -0.69
CA SER A 100 1.14 -0.66 -1.94
C SER A 100 2.35 -0.58 -2.86
N PHE A 101 2.93 0.60 -3.04
CA PHE A 101 4.14 0.79 -3.83
C PHE A 101 5.33 0.04 -3.23
N ALA A 102 5.53 0.11 -1.91
CA ALA A 102 6.59 -0.62 -1.23
C ALA A 102 6.45 -2.14 -1.42
N MET A 103 5.24 -2.67 -1.37
CA MET A 103 4.95 -4.08 -1.62
C MET A 103 5.21 -4.47 -3.08
N ALA A 104 4.77 -3.67 -4.05
CA ALA A 104 5.04 -3.91 -5.46
C ALA A 104 6.55 -3.94 -5.75
N VAL A 105 7.32 -3.03 -5.14
CA VAL A 105 8.79 -3.03 -5.23
C VAL A 105 9.38 -4.30 -4.62
N LEU A 106 8.90 -4.73 -3.46
CA LEU A 106 9.40 -5.94 -2.78
C LEU A 106 9.16 -7.21 -3.62
N VAL A 107 7.94 -7.38 -4.14
CA VAL A 107 7.58 -8.51 -5.01
C VAL A 107 8.43 -8.50 -6.27
N SER A 108 8.57 -7.34 -6.90
CA SER A 108 9.30 -7.24 -8.16
C SER A 108 10.82 -7.43 -7.97
N ALA A 109 11.39 -6.95 -6.86
CA ALA A 109 12.77 -7.23 -6.48
C ALA A 109 13.01 -8.72 -6.20
N SER A 110 12.05 -9.40 -5.56
CA SER A 110 12.15 -10.86 -5.32
C SER A 110 12.15 -11.69 -6.61
N SER A 111 11.41 -11.24 -7.64
CA SER A 111 11.30 -11.97 -8.90
C SER A 111 12.48 -11.73 -9.84
N ARG A 112 13.05 -10.53 -9.86
CA ARG A 112 14.12 -10.13 -10.80
C ARG A 112 15.53 -10.07 -10.19
N GLY A 113 15.66 -10.16 -8.87
CA GLY A 113 16.94 -9.95 -8.20
C GLY A 113 17.44 -8.49 -8.35
N GLY A 114 18.76 -8.30 -8.38
CA GLY A 114 19.41 -6.97 -8.39
C GLY A 114 19.32 -6.16 -9.69
N ASP A 115 18.77 -6.72 -10.76
CA ASP A 115 18.55 -6.02 -12.04
C ASP A 115 17.29 -5.11 -12.01
N PHE A 116 16.81 -4.79 -10.80
CA PHE A 116 15.61 -4.00 -10.59
C PHE A 116 15.86 -2.52 -10.87
N ARG A 117 15.59 -2.09 -12.10
CA ARG A 117 15.59 -0.66 -12.47
C ARG A 117 14.33 0.00 -11.91
N LEU A 118 14.46 0.67 -10.77
CA LEU A 118 13.40 1.44 -10.11
C LEU A 118 12.77 2.52 -11.01
N TRP A 119 13.51 2.98 -12.03
CA TRP A 119 13.09 4.04 -12.93
C TRP A 119 13.05 3.51 -14.37
N PRO A 120 11.86 3.31 -14.97
CA PRO A 120 11.74 2.81 -16.35
C PRO A 120 12.33 3.79 -17.39
N LEU A 121 12.52 5.06 -17.02
CA LEU A 121 13.02 6.12 -17.89
C LEU A 121 14.55 6.32 -17.82
N ALA A 122 15.30 5.54 -17.02
CA ALA A 122 16.77 5.59 -17.02
C ALA A 122 17.38 4.85 -18.24
N ALA A 123 16.53 4.31 -19.10
CA ALA A 123 16.89 3.54 -20.30
C ALA A 123 16.78 4.34 -21.61
N ALA A 124 16.37 5.61 -21.53
CA ALA A 124 16.34 6.52 -22.67
C ALA A 124 17.62 7.36 -22.72
#